data_AF-A0A2V8P4D9-F1
#
_entry.id   AF-A0A2V8P4D9-F1
#
_cell.length_a   1.000
_cell.length_b   1.000
_cell.length_c   1.000
_cell.angle_alpha   90.00
_cell.angle_beta   90.00
_cell.angle_gamma   90.00
#
_symmetry.space_group_name_H-M   'P 1'
#
loop_
_entity.id
_entity.type
_entity.pdbx_description
1 polymer ?
#
loop_
_entity_poly.entity_id
_entity_poly.type
_entity_poly.pdbx_seq_one_letter_code
_entity_poly.pdbx_strand_id
1 'polypeptide(L)' 'MNGSISHDIRDESLEAKARWFQSLSLEERMDLFVSFTNLILENNPEIVKKKYVRPASERVRVISKE' A
#
# COMPACT_ATOMS: atom_id res chain seq x y z
N MET A 1 -10.01 -32.09 4.18
CA MET A 1 -9.05 -31.51 3.22
C MET A 1 -8.06 -30.68 4.01
N ASN A 2 -6.86 -31.19 4.26
CA ASN A 2 -5.81 -30.48 5.00
C ASN A 2 -4.75 -30.00 4.02
N GLY A 3 -5.02 -28.90 3.31
CA GLY A 3 -4.01 -28.23 2.51
C GLY A 3 -3.27 -27.23 3.42
N SER A 4 -1.95 -27.38 3.57
CA SER A 4 -1.12 -26.32 4.16
C SER A 4 -0.88 -25.25 3.08
N ILE A 5 -1.17 -23.99 3.38
CA ILE A 5 -0.79 -22.88 2.52
C ILE A 5 0.74 -22.78 2.57
N SER A 6 1.39 -22.98 1.44
CA SER A 6 2.84 -22.83 1.27
C SER A 6 3.07 -21.81 0.15
N HIS A 7 3.81 -20.76 0.46
CA HIS A 7 4.16 -19.69 -0.47
C HIS A 7 5.60 -19.25 -0.20
N ASP A 8 6.39 -19.10 -1.27
CA ASP A 8 7.75 -18.59 -1.21
C ASP A 8 7.86 -17.31 -2.04
N ILE A 9 8.48 -16.28 -1.48
CA ILE A 9 8.72 -15.02 -2.19
C ILE A 9 9.59 -15.20 -3.44
N ARG A 10 10.40 -16.27 -3.49
CA ARG A 10 11.23 -16.62 -4.64
C ARG A 10 10.42 -17.10 -5.85
N ASP A 11 9.17 -17.52 -5.62
CA ASP A 11 8.25 -17.90 -6.69
C ASP A 11 7.56 -16.67 -7.31
N GLU A 12 7.77 -15.48 -6.74
CA GLU A 12 7.17 -14.24 -7.22
C GLU A 12 8.16 -13.46 -8.10
N SER A 13 7.69 -13.05 -9.29
CA SER A 13 8.45 -12.12 -10.14
C SER A 13 7.89 -10.69 -10.08
N LEU A 14 8.76 -9.70 -10.29
CA LEU A 14 8.35 -8.30 -10.33
C LEU A 14 7.37 -8.04 -11.48
N GLU A 15 7.56 -8.71 -12.62
CA GLU A 15 6.71 -8.60 -13.81
C GLU A 15 5.31 -9.16 -13.56
N ALA A 16 5.19 -10.26 -12.80
CA ALA A 16 3.90 -10.83 -12.43
C ALA A 16 3.16 -9.90 -11.46
N LYS A 17 3.85 -9.35 -10.46
CA LYS A 17 3.29 -8.34 -9.54
C LYS A 17 2.82 -7.09 -10.26
N ALA A 18 3.61 -6.59 -11.20
CA ALA A 18 3.27 -5.42 -12.00
C ALA A 18 2.03 -5.68 -12.85
N ARG A 19 1.95 -6.83 -13.53
CA ARG A 19 0.77 -7.23 -14.32
C ARG A 19 -0.47 -7.39 -13.45
N TRP A 20 -0.35 -8.02 -12.29
CA TRP A 20 -1.44 -8.13 -11.33
C TRP A 20 -1.93 -6.74 -10.88
N PHE A 21 -1.04 -5.85 -10.44
CA PHE A 21 -1.42 -4.50 -10.03
C PHE A 21 -2.05 -3.68 -11.16
N GLN A 22 -1.57 -3.85 -12.40
CA GLN A 22 -2.15 -3.22 -13.59
C GLN A 22 -3.56 -3.73 -13.93
N SER A 23 -3.90 -4.97 -13.55
CA SER A 23 -5.24 -5.51 -13.76
C SER A 23 -6.30 -4.91 -12.83
N LEU A 24 -5.88 -4.26 -11.74
CA LEU A 24 -6.79 -3.59 -10.80
C LEU A 24 -7.39 -2.31 -11.39
N SER A 25 -8.65 -2.05 -11.06
CA SER A 25 -9.32 -0.76 -11.27
C SER A 25 -8.65 0.36 -10.47
N LEU A 26 -8.97 1.62 -10.79
CA LEU A 26 -8.43 2.76 -10.05
C LEU A 26 -8.82 2.72 -8.57
N GLU A 27 -10.06 2.34 -8.27
CA GLU A 27 -10.58 2.23 -6.90
C GLU A 27 -9.83 1.16 -6.11
N GLU A 28 -9.69 -0.05 -6.66
CA GLU A 28 -8.94 -1.14 -6.02
C GLU A 28 -7.46 -0.79 -5.80
N ARG A 29 -6.85 -0.04 -6.72
CA ARG A 29 -5.47 0.46 -6.54
C ARG A 29 -5.39 1.44 -5.38
N MET A 30 -6.38 2.32 -5.22
CA MET A 30 -6.43 3.25 -4.10
C MET A 30 -6.65 2.52 -2.77
N ASP A 31 -7.54 1.53 -2.74
CA ASP A 31 -7.76 0.70 -1.55
C ASP A 31 -6.49 -0.06 -1.14
N LEU A 32 -5.77 -0.63 -2.12
CA LEU A 32 -4.50 -1.29 -1.87
C LEU A 32 -3.45 -0.30 -1.35
N PHE A 33 -3.38 0.91 -1.91
CA PHE A 33 -2.47 1.95 -1.44
C PHE A 33 -2.77 2.37 0.01
N VAL A 34 -4.05 2.56 0.35
CA VAL A 34 -4.48 2.90 1.71
C VAL A 34 -4.17 1.77 2.68
N SER A 35 -4.49 0.52 2.33
CA SER A 35 -4.24 -0.63 3.20
C SER A 35 -2.76 -0.83 3.51
N PHE A 36 -1.88 -0.73 2.51
CA PHE A 36 -0.43 -0.78 2.75
C PHE A 36 0.08 0.40 3.55
N THR A 37 -0.45 1.60 3.32
CA THR A 37 -0.08 2.79 4.12
C THR A 37 -0.44 2.59 5.58
N ASN A 38 -1.64 2.11 5.88
CA ASN A 38 -2.08 1.82 7.24
C ASN A 38 -1.20 0.74 7.87
N LEU A 39 -0.93 -0.37 7.16
CA LEU A 39 -0.05 -1.43 7.65
C LEU A 39 1.34 -0.90 8.03
N ILE A 40 1.92 -0.02 7.22
CA ILE A 40 3.22 0.59 7.50
C ILE A 40 3.15 1.49 8.74
N LEU A 41 2.10 2.32 8.86
CA LEU A 41 1.93 3.23 9.98
C LEU A 41 1.67 2.48 11.30
N GLU A 42 0.88 1.41 11.26
CA GLU A 42 0.59 0.56 12.42
C GLU A 42 1.85 -0.13 12.96
N ASN A 43 2.70 -0.65 12.05
CA ASN A 43 3.92 -1.35 12.44
C ASN A 43 5.12 -0.41 12.69
N ASN A 44 5.08 0.82 12.16
CA ASN A 44 6.14 1.81 12.30
C ASN A 44 5.57 3.20 12.63
N PRO A 45 4.95 3.39 13.80
CA PRO A 45 4.25 4.65 14.13
C PRO A 45 5.17 5.88 14.11
N GLU A 46 6.45 5.67 14.39
CA GLU A 46 7.48 6.73 14.42
C GLU A 46 7.96 7.15 13.02
N ILE A 47 7.49 6.50 11.95
CA ILE A 47 7.90 6.82 10.57
C ILE A 47 7.62 8.29 10.22
N VAL A 48 6.59 8.88 10.81
CA VAL A 48 6.21 10.29 10.64
C VAL A 48 7.31 11.27 11.10
N LYS A 49 8.24 10.83 11.94
CA LYS A 49 9.35 11.66 12.45
C LYS A 49 10.60 11.60 11.56
N LYS A 50 10.59 10.83 10.47
CA LYS A 50 11.75 10.71 9.56
C LYS A 50 11.97 12.00 8.78
N LYS A 51 13.25 12.33 8.56
CA LYS A 51 13.77 13.57 7.96
C LYS A 51 13.07 14.06 6.67
N TYR A 52 12.58 13.14 5.84
CA TYR A 52 11.99 13.46 4.53
C TYR A 52 10.47 13.24 4.48
N VAL A 53 9.83 12.90 5.60
CA VAL A 53 8.37 12.84 5.67
C VAL A 53 7.82 14.25 5.77
N ARG A 54 6.88 14.57 4.89
CA ARG A 54 6.14 15.84 4.93
C ARG A 54 4.70 15.56 5.34
N PRO A 55 4.09 16.37 6.20
CA PRO A 55 2.67 16.27 6.53
C PRO A 55 1.82 16.29 5.26
N ALA A 56 0.84 15.39 5.16
CA ALA A 56 -0.08 15.36 4.03
C ALA A 56 -0.82 16.70 3.84
N SER A 57 -1.09 17.40 4.95
CA SER A 57 -1.70 18.74 4.97
C SER A 57 -0.88 19.82 4.24
N GLU A 58 0.43 19.63 4.04
CA GLU A 58 1.25 20.59 3.28
C GLU A 58 1.09 20.46 1.77
N ARG A 59 0.62 19.31 1.26
CA ARG A 59 0.60 19.01 -0.18
C ARG A 59 -0.76 18.63 -0.73
N VAL A 60 -1.72 18.28 0.14
CA VAL A 60 -3.08 17.95 -0.27
C VAL A 60 -3.98 19.15 -0.01
N ARG A 61 -4.42 19.80 -1.09
CA ARG A 61 -5.45 20.84 -1.04
C ARG A 61 -6.82 20.17 -1.03
N VAL A 62 -7.49 20.17 0.13
CA VAL A 62 -8.89 19.76 0.23
C VAL A 62 -9.75 20.83 -0.45
N ILE A 63 -10.38 20.49 -1.57
CA ILE A 63 -11.19 21.42 -2.39
C ILE A 63 -12.67 21.43 -1.99
N SER A 64 -13.14 20.44 -1.24
CA SER A 64 -14.45 20.39 -0.61
C SER A 64 -14.41 19.43 0.59
N LYS A 65 -15.17 19.75 1.63
CA LYS A 65 -15.64 18.76 2.61
C LYS A 65 -17.09 18.48 2.25
N GLU A 66 -17.43 17.21 2.07
CA GLU A 66 -18.83 16.78 2.21
C GLU A 66 -19.25 16.86 3.68
#